data_AF-X1V2N8-F1
#
_entry.id   AF-X1V2N8-F1
#
_cell.length_a   1.000
_cell.length_b   1.000
_cell.length_c   1.000
_cell.angle_alpha   90.00
_cell.angle_beta   90.00
_cell.angle_gamma   90.00
#
_symmetry.space_group_name_H-M   'P 1'
#
loop_
_entity.id
_entity.type
_entity.pdbx_description
1 polymer ?
#
loop_
_entity_poly.entity_id
_entity_poly.type
_entity_poly.pdbx_seq_one_letter_code
_entity_poly.pdbx_strand_id
1 'polypeptide(L)' 'MVFVTAGMGGGTGTGAAPVIAGIAKDLGALTVGVVTRPFTFEGRKRAT' A
#
# COMPACT_ATOMS: atom_id res chain seq x y z
N MET A 1 3.64 -4.91 16.27
CA MET A 1 2.50 -4.44 15.47
C MET A 1 3.01 -3.39 14.49
N VAL A 2 2.60 -3.44 13.22
CA VAL A 2 3.11 -2.57 12.16
C VAL A 2 1.94 -1.99 11.36
N PHE A 3 1.92 -0.67 11.18
CA PHE A 3 1.00 0.00 10.27
C PHE A 3 1.74 0.37 8.99
N VAL A 4 1.20 -0.03 7.84
CA VAL A 4 1.75 0.32 6.52
C VAL A 4 0.79 1.31 5.86
N THR A 5 1.23 2.57 5.75
CA THR A 5 0.47 3.63 5.07
C THR A 5 1.04 3.90 3.68
N ALA A 6 0.17 3.96 2.68
CA ALA A 6 0.56 4.25 1.30
C ALA A 6 -0.60 4.82 0.49
N GLY A 7 -0.27 5.72 -0.45
CA GLY A 7 -1.18 6.06 -1.55
C GLY A 7 -1.06 5.04 -2.68
N MET A 8 -2.18 4.46 -3.09
CA MET A 8 -2.22 3.53 -4.22
C MET A 8 -2.24 4.27 -5.57
N GLY A 9 -1.94 3.57 -6.66
CA GLY A 9 -1.86 4.12 -8.01
C GLY A 9 -0.51 4.73 -8.38
N GLY A 10 0.37 4.96 -7.41
CA GLY A 10 1.76 5.34 -7.61
C GLY A 10 2.66 4.19 -8.10
N GLY A 11 3.98 4.41 -8.08
CA GLY A 11 4.98 3.35 -8.31
C GLY A 11 5.37 2.66 -7.01
N THR A 12 6.15 3.36 -6.19
CA THR A 12 6.73 2.81 -4.96
C THR A 12 5.67 2.41 -3.93
N GLY A 13 4.65 3.24 -3.68
CA GLY A 13 3.56 2.90 -2.73
C GLY A 13 2.82 1.62 -3.14
N THR A 14 2.34 1.56 -4.37
CA THR A 14 1.63 0.41 -4.93
C THR A 14 2.46 -0.87 -4.95
N GLY A 15 3.74 -0.77 -5.32
CA GLY A 15 4.62 -1.93 -5.49
C GLY A 15 5.31 -2.40 -4.21
N ALA A 16 5.77 -1.47 -3.37
CA ALA A 16 6.57 -1.79 -2.19
C ALA A 16 5.72 -2.00 -0.93
N ALA A 17 4.57 -1.34 -0.79
CA ALA A 17 3.74 -1.51 0.41
C ALA A 17 3.30 -2.96 0.65
N PRO A 18 2.90 -3.75 -0.36
CA PRO A 18 2.59 -5.17 -0.17
C PRO A 18 3.80 -6.00 0.27
N VAL A 19 4.98 -5.71 -0.26
CA VAL A 19 6.24 -6.40 0.09
C VAL A 19 6.60 -6.12 1.55
N ILE A 20 6.57 -4.86 1.96
CA ILE A 20 6.86 -4.44 3.35
C ILE A 20 5.85 -5.04 4.33
N ALA A 21 4.55 -5.03 3.96
CA ALA A 21 3.51 -5.65 4.79
C ALA A 21 3.67 -7.17 4.91
N GLY A 22 4.09 -7.84 3.84
CA GLY A 22 4.43 -9.26 3.83
C GLY A 22 5.58 -9.57 4.80
N ILE A 23 6.69 -8.85 4.70
CA ILE A 23 7.84 -9.00 5.60
C ILE A 23 7.42 -8.79 7.06
N ALA A 24 6.62 -7.76 7.36
CA ALA A 24 6.14 -7.51 8.71
C ALA A 24 5.28 -8.67 9.25
N LYS A 25 4.43 -9.24 8.39
CA LYS A 25 3.58 -10.40 8.73
C LYS A 25 4.42 -11.66 8.97
N ASP A 26 5.44 -11.91 8.14
CA ASP A 26 6.34 -13.07 8.26
C ASP A 26 7.18 -13.03 9.55
N LEU A 27 7.48 -11.82 10.05
CA LEU A 27 8.11 -11.61 11.35
C LEU A 27 7.15 -11.75 12.55
N GLY A 28 5.90 -12.17 12.32
CA GLY A 28 4.89 -12.39 13.36
C GLY A 28 4.24 -11.11 13.88
N ALA A 29 4.41 -9.97 13.22
CA ALA A 29 3.73 -8.75 13.62
C ALA A 29 2.27 -8.76 13.15
N LEU A 30 1.35 -8.30 14.02
CA LEU A 30 0.04 -7.83 13.57
C LEU A 30 0.26 -6.64 12.62
N THR A 31 -0.05 -6.85 11.34
CA THR A 31 0.20 -5.88 10.26
C THR A 31 -1.12 -5.33 9.73
N VAL A 32 -1.28 -4.01 9.75
CA VAL A 32 -2.49 -3.32 9.29
C VAL A 32 -2.12 -2.33 8.19
N GLY A 33 -2.79 -2.43 7.04
CA GLY A 33 -2.63 -1.49 5.93
C GLY A 33 -3.67 -0.37 5.99
N VAL A 34 -3.23 0.89 5.91
CA VAL A 34 -4.11 2.06 5.76
C VAL A 34 -3.75 2.76 4.46
N VAL A 35 -4.54 2.55 3.41
CA VAL A 35 -4.21 3.02 2.07
C VAL A 35 -5.32 3.86 1.46
N THR A 36 -4.94 4.84 0.64
CA THR A 36 -5.89 5.65 -0.14
C THR A 36 -6.00 5.12 -1.56
N ARG A 37 -7.20 5.24 -2.13
CA ARG A 37 -7.42 5.04 -3.57
C ARG A 37 -7.21 6.37 -4.30
N PRO A 38 -6.65 6.35 -5.51
CA PRO A 38 -6.55 7.54 -6.35
C PRO A 38 -7.93 8.14 -6.63
N PHE A 39 -7.98 9.46 -6.78
CA PHE A 39 -9.16 10.15 -7.26
C PHE A 39 -9.42 9.86 -8.74
N THR A 40 -10.68 10.03 -9.17
CA THR A 40 -11.10 9.83 -10.56
C THR A 40 -10.37 10.76 -11.55
N PHE A 41 -9.99 11.97 -11.12
CA PHE A 41 -9.28 12.94 -11.96
C PHE A 41 -7.78 12.61 -12.15
N GLU A 42 -7.20 11.69 -11.37
CA GLU A 42 -5.79 11.29 -11.53
C GLU A 42 -5.58 10.39 -12.77
N GLY A 43 -6.66 10.04 -13.46
CA GLY A 43 -6.67 9.36 -14.74
C GLY A 43 -6.62 7.84 -14.62
N ARG A 44 -7.03 7.18 -15.70
CA ARG A 44 -7.20 5.72 -15.75
C ARG A 44 -5.91 4.93 -15.49
N LYS A 45 -4.75 5.52 -15.74
CA LYS A 45 -3.44 4.91 -15.47
C LYS A 45 -3.17 4.75 -13.97
N ARG A 46 -3.72 5.63 -13.14
CA ARG A 46 -3.55 5.62 -11.68
C ARG A 46 -4.64 4.83 -10.97
N ALA A 47 -5.84 4.78 -11.54
CA ALA A 47 -6.93 3.94 -11.08
C ALA A 47 -6.49 2.46 -11.05
N THR A 48 -6.19 1.97 -9.85
CA THR A 48 -5.80 0.59 -9.54
C THR A 48 -7.01 -0.20 -9.09
#